data_AF-A0A658NGE8-F1
#
_entry.id   AF-A0A658NGE8-F1
#
_cell.length_a   1.000
_cell.length_b   1.000
_cell.length_c   1.000
_cell.angle_alpha   90.00
_cell.angle_beta   90.00
_cell.angle_gamma   90.00
#
_symmetry.space_group_name_H-M   'P 1'
#
loop_
_entity.id
_entity.type
_entity.pdbx_description
1 polymer ?
#
loop_
_entity_poly.entity_id
_entity_poly.type
_entity_poly.pdbx_seq_one_letter_code
_entity_poly.pdbx_strand_id
1 'polypeptide(L)' 'PRDPQSAPRLVDYELDEQPGMTLFIALNALRDTQAPDLTFDFGCRAGVCGACAMVIDGRPGLACRTLTSTLPAAFSLY' A
#
# COMPACT_ATOMS: atom_id res chain seq x y z
N PRO A 1 11.81 7.15 8.67
CA PRO A 1 12.84 6.08 8.78
C PRO A 1 13.55 6.17 10.13
N ARG A 2 13.72 5.04 10.84
CA ARG A 2 14.40 5.01 12.15
C ARG A 2 15.93 5.02 12.07
N ASP A 3 16.48 4.91 10.85
CA ASP A 3 17.90 5.01 10.54
C ASP A 3 18.16 6.19 9.57
N PRO A 4 18.98 7.18 9.93
CA PRO A 4 19.37 8.30 9.07
C PRO A 4 20.12 7.89 7.78
N GLN A 5 20.69 6.68 7.74
CA GLN A 5 21.42 6.15 6.58
C GLN A 5 20.54 5.37 5.60
N SER A 6 19.27 5.15 5.93
CA SER A 6 18.34 4.41 5.06
C SER A 6 17.96 5.26 3.84
N ALA A 7 18.59 4.98 2.70
CA ALA A 7 18.19 5.55 1.42
C ALA A 7 16.80 5.03 0.98
N PRO A 8 15.98 5.86 0.30
CA PRO A 8 14.74 5.40 -0.31
C PRO A 8 15.05 4.32 -1.34
N ARG A 9 14.35 3.18 -1.23
CA ARG A 9 14.48 2.04 -2.14
C ARG A 9 13.10 1.57 -2.57
N LEU A 10 13.00 1.15 -3.82
CA LEU A 10 11.86 0.36 -4.28
C LEU A 10 12.13 -1.10 -3.94
N VAL A 11 11.09 -1.78 -3.44
CA VAL A 11 11.14 -3.19 -3.08
C VAL A 11 9.93 -3.85 -3.69
N ASP A 12 10.18 -4.94 -4.42
CA ASP A 12 9.12 -5.73 -5.03
C ASP A 12 8.60 -6.75 -4.02
N TYR A 13 7.27 -6.88 -3.95
CA TYR A 13 6.59 -7.84 -3.10
C TYR A 13 5.58 -8.61 -3.95
N GLU A 14 5.46 -9.90 -3.67
CA GLU A 14 4.45 -10.76 -4.28
C GLU A 14 3.32 -10.99 -3.28
N LEU A 15 2.08 -10.92 -3.74
CA LEU A 15 0.90 -11.12 -2.90
C LEU A 15 -0.16 -11.88 -3.68
N ASP A 16 -0.79 -12.86 -3.03
CA ASP A 16 -1.96 -13.54 -3.56
C ASP A 16 -3.20 -12.64 -3.44
N GLU A 17 -3.72 -12.19 -4.58
CA GLU A 17 -4.94 -11.38 -4.61
C GLU A 17 -6.16 -12.16 -4.13
N GLN A 18 -7.00 -11.51 -3.33
CA GLN A 18 -8.28 -12.05 -2.89
C GLN A 18 -9.46 -11.19 -3.40
N PRO A 19 -10.64 -11.78 -3.63
CA PRO A 19 -11.82 -11.02 -4.06
C PRO A 19 -12.16 -9.87 -3.10
N GLY A 20 -12.28 -8.66 -3.63
CA GLY A 20 -12.60 -7.46 -2.85
C GLY A 20 -11.43 -6.89 -2.04
N MET A 21 -10.21 -7.37 -2.28
CA MET A 21 -9.01 -6.85 -1.62
C MET A 21 -8.75 -5.40 -2.03
N THR A 22 -8.61 -4.53 -1.04
CA THR A 22 -8.15 -3.14 -1.24
C THR A 22 -6.64 -3.06 -1.02
N LEU A 23 -6.00 -2.00 -1.48
CA LEU A 23 -4.59 -1.73 -1.15
C LEU A 23 -4.37 -1.66 0.36
N PHE A 24 -5.37 -1.20 1.14
CA PHE A 24 -5.33 -1.30 2.60
C PHE A 24 -5.12 -2.75 3.06
N ILE A 25 -5.93 -3.69 2.58
CA ILE A 25 -5.83 -5.10 2.97
C ILE A 25 -4.49 -5.68 2.48
N ALA A 26 -4.10 -5.39 1.24
CA ALA A 26 -2.83 -5.86 0.67
C ALA A 26 -1.61 -5.40 1.46
N LEU A 27 -1.53 -4.11 1.80
CA LEU A 27 -0.41 -3.54 2.55
C LEU A 27 -0.31 -4.08 3.99
N ASN A 28 -1.46 -4.31 4.65
CA ASN A 28 -1.45 -4.96 5.95
C ASN A 28 -1.02 -6.44 5.84
N ALA A 29 -1.49 -7.17 4.82
CA ALA A 29 -1.06 -8.55 4.60
C ALA A 29 0.45 -8.66 4.35
N LEU A 30 1.02 -7.75 3.54
CA LEU A 30 2.47 -7.66 3.33
C LEU A 30 3.20 -7.36 4.63
N ARG A 31 2.71 -6.41 5.44
CA ARG A 31 3.33 -6.09 6.72
C ARG A 31 3.33 -7.28 7.68
N ASP A 32 2.25 -8.04 7.71
CA ASP A 32 2.10 -9.16 8.64
C ASP A 32 2.89 -10.41 8.20
N THR A 33 3.26 -10.53 6.90
CA THR A 33 3.88 -11.74 6.35
C THR A 33 5.31 -11.56 5.83
N GLN A 34 5.62 -10.45 5.17
CA GLN A 34 6.87 -10.26 4.42
C GLN A 34 7.66 -9.02 4.87
N ALA A 35 6.99 -7.95 5.30
CA ALA A 35 7.60 -6.65 5.53
C ALA A 35 7.13 -6.00 6.85
N PRO A 36 7.46 -6.55 8.03
CA PRO A 36 7.01 -6.04 9.32
C PRO A 36 7.49 -4.61 9.64
N ASP A 37 8.51 -4.12 8.93
CA ASP A 37 9.02 -2.75 9.00
C ASP A 37 8.29 -1.76 8.07
N LEU A 38 7.39 -2.25 7.21
CA LEU A 38 6.61 -1.43 6.29
C LEU A 38 5.69 -0.49 7.05
N THR A 39 5.89 0.82 6.84
CA THR A 39 5.17 1.89 7.52
C THR A 39 4.30 2.64 6.52
N PHE A 40 3.01 2.79 6.84
CA PHE A 40 2.03 3.52 6.04
C PHE A 40 0.92 4.06 6.96
N ASP A 41 0.27 5.14 6.53
CA ASP A 41 -0.77 5.80 7.31
C ASP A 41 -2.16 5.32 6.94
N PHE A 42 -2.93 4.92 7.95
CA PHE A 42 -4.34 4.58 7.82
C PHE A 42 -5.15 5.18 8.96
N GLY A 43 -6.30 5.76 8.62
CA GLY A 43 -7.24 6.34 9.58
C GLY A 43 -8.61 5.68 9.50
N CYS A 44 -9.55 6.36 8.81
CA CYS A 44 -10.96 5.99 8.78
C CYS A 44 -11.32 4.71 8.02
N ARG A 45 -10.47 4.27 7.08
CA ARG A 45 -10.73 3.15 6.15
C ARG A 45 -11.99 3.28 5.27
N ALA A 46 -12.70 4.40 5.36
CA ALA A 46 -13.92 4.68 4.60
C ALA A 46 -13.70 5.73 3.48
N GLY A 47 -12.46 6.17 3.26
CA GLY A 47 -12.12 7.15 2.23
C GLY A 47 -12.51 8.60 2.55
N VAL A 48 -12.75 8.94 3.82
CA VAL A 48 -13.19 10.29 4.24
C VAL A 48 -12.07 11.12 4.88
N CYS A 49 -11.09 10.50 5.54
CA CYS A 49 -10.09 11.23 6.32
C CYS A 49 -8.81 11.57 5.54
N GLY A 50 -8.64 11.08 4.31
CA GLY A 50 -7.44 11.32 3.49
C GLY A 50 -6.13 10.69 3.99
N ALA A 51 -6.08 10.12 5.20
CA ALA A 51 -4.85 9.55 5.77
C ALA A 51 -4.24 8.42 4.93
N CYS A 52 -5.05 7.73 4.12
CA CYS A 52 -4.61 6.64 3.25
C CYS A 52 -4.16 7.10 1.85
N ALA A 53 -3.85 8.39 1.68
CA ALA A 53 -3.43 8.96 0.40
C ALA A 53 -1.98 8.57 0.05
N MET A 54 -1.78 8.08 -1.16
CA MET A 54 -0.46 7.73 -1.72
C MET A 54 -0.49 7.80 -3.24
N VAL A 55 0.67 7.72 -3.89
CA VAL A 55 0.76 7.68 -5.35
C VAL A 55 0.72 6.21 -5.79
N ILE A 56 -0.34 5.84 -6.49
CA ILE A 56 -0.60 4.49 -6.98
C ILE A 56 -0.39 4.52 -8.49
N ASP A 57 0.66 3.84 -8.95
CA ASP A 57 1.03 3.77 -10.37
C ASP A 57 1.09 5.15 -11.04
N GLY A 58 1.77 6.09 -10.36
CA GLY A 58 1.94 7.46 -10.82
C GLY A 58 0.71 8.38 -10.65
N ARG A 59 -0.40 7.89 -10.08
CA ARG A 59 -1.61 8.70 -9.85
C ARG A 59 -1.92 8.82 -8.35
N PRO A 60 -2.23 10.02 -7.84
CA PRO A 60 -2.65 10.17 -6.45
C PRO A 60 -3.99 9.45 -6.23
N GLY A 61 -4.06 8.64 -5.17
CA GLY A 61 -5.24 7.88 -4.83
C GLY A 61 -5.31 7.51 -3.35
N LEU A 62 -6.45 6.93 -2.95
CA LEU A 62 -6.71 6.51 -1.59
C LEU A 62 -6.60 4.99 -1.50
N ALA A 63 -5.57 4.48 -0.84
CA ALA A 63 -5.33 3.03 -0.72
C ALA A 63 -6.50 2.28 -0.06
N CYS A 64 -7.23 2.93 0.84
CA CYS A 64 -8.41 2.36 1.48
C CYS A 64 -9.64 2.27 0.56
N ARG A 65 -9.60 2.85 -0.65
CA ARG A 65 -10.67 2.79 -1.65
C ARG A 65 -10.25 2.13 -2.96
N THR A 66 -8.95 1.98 -3.21
CA THR A 66 -8.44 1.33 -4.41
C THR A 66 -8.47 -0.17 -4.23
N LEU A 67 -9.17 -0.86 -5.14
CA LEU A 67 -9.19 -2.32 -5.23
C LEU A 67 -7.97 -2.81 -6.00
N THR A 68 -7.32 -3.87 -5.54
CA THR A 68 -6.19 -4.49 -6.24
C THR A 68 -6.60 -4.96 -7.64
N SER A 69 -7.84 -5.43 -7.78
CA SER A 69 -8.39 -5.91 -9.04
C SER A 69 -8.61 -4.82 -10.11
N THR A 70 -8.50 -3.54 -9.71
CA THR A 70 -8.58 -2.41 -10.64
C THR A 70 -7.21 -1.94 -11.13
N LEU A 71 -6.14 -2.51 -10.59
CA LEU A 71 -4.76 -2.20 -10.94
C LEU A 71 -4.20 -3.27 -11.90
N PRO A 72 -3.14 -2.94 -12.66
CA PRO A 72 -2.40 -3.94 -13.43
C PRO A 72 -1.80 -5.02 -12.52
N ALA A 73 -1.44 -6.17 -13.10
CA ALA A 73 -0.84 -7.29 -12.36
C ALA A 73 0.46 -6.91 -11.62
N ALA A 74 1.17 -5.89 -12.10
CA ALA A 74 2.29 -5.26 -11.40
C ALA A 74 2.04 -3.76 -11.34
N PHE A 75 2.14 -3.17 -10.16
CA PHE A 75 1.97 -1.73 -9.93
C PHE A 75 2.95 -1.25 -8.87
N SER A 76 3.30 0.04 -8.92
CA SER A 76 4.19 0.66 -7.95
C SER A 76 3.44 1.60 -7.01
N LEU A 77 3.88 1.68 -5.76
CA LEU A 77 3.35 2.60 -4.75
C LEU A 77 4.48 3.54 -4.31
N TYR A 78 4.19 4.85 -4.25
CA TYR A 78 5.12 5.90 -3.81
C TYR A 78 4.49 6.80 -2.74
#